data_AF-A0A167PLM0-F1
#
_entry.id   AF-A0A167PLM0-F1
#
_cell.length_a   1.000
_cell.length_b   1.000
_cell.length_c   1.000
_cell.angle_alpha   90.00
_cell.angle_beta   90.00
_cell.angle_gamma   90.00
#
_symmetry.space_group_name_H-M   'P 1'
#
loop_
_entity.id
_entity.type
_entity.pdbx_description
1 polymer ?
#
loop_
_entity_poly.entity_id
_entity_poly.type
_entity_poly.pdbx_seq_one_letter_code
_entity_poly.pdbx_strand_id
1 'polypeptide(L)'
;MVRQVFSDLNNFDPVSWAKESEFLCKEIAPLIGQIFHAAVCLFCTLTMPRRAVLAAYASEATSYQALRASQRRDLLGLIKEGLSKVGFANSISWPIIVVGVASGTAHDEAQGDPDYQEVLETQAFVEEQLFAAWMHPIAHVANYLLLEKLRLFWRSGKVEWDDCFYEASAC
;
A
#
# COMPACT_ATOMS: atom_id res chain seq x y z
N MET A 1 -15.32 -8.82 15.70
CA MET A 1 -13.90 -8.68 15.33
C MET A 1 -13.73 -7.86 14.05
N VAL A 2 -14.05 -8.36 12.85
CA VAL A 2 -13.81 -7.62 11.57
C VAL A 2 -14.51 -6.25 11.50
N ARG A 3 -15.77 -6.14 11.95
CA ARG A 3 -16.49 -4.83 11.99
C ARG A 3 -15.84 -3.82 12.94
N GLN A 4 -15.26 -4.31 14.04
CA GLN A 4 -14.61 -3.45 15.03
C GLN A 4 -13.30 -2.90 14.46
N VAL A 5 -12.52 -3.73 13.76
CA VAL A 5 -11.31 -3.29 13.04
C VAL A 5 -11.62 -2.16 12.06
N PHE A 6 -12.62 -2.32 11.19
CA PHE A 6 -12.99 -1.24 10.26
C PHE A 6 -13.54 0.01 10.97
N SER A 7 -14.27 -0.17 12.07
CA SER A 7 -14.72 0.97 12.88
C SER A 7 -13.55 1.75 13.49
N ASP A 8 -12.55 1.05 14.02
CA ASP A 8 -11.38 1.67 14.63
C ASP A 8 -10.51 2.37 13.57
N LEU A 9 -10.36 1.75 12.39
CA LEU A 9 -9.69 2.37 11.24
C LEU A 9 -10.42 3.64 10.78
N ASN A 10 -11.74 3.60 10.63
CA ASN A 10 -12.49 4.76 10.16
C ASN A 10 -12.48 5.94 11.15
N ASN A 11 -12.22 5.68 12.44
CA ASN A 11 -12.16 6.69 13.48
C ASN A 11 -10.72 7.15 13.81
N PHE A 12 -9.70 6.62 13.13
CA PHE A 12 -8.33 7.03 13.37
C PHE A 12 -8.12 8.51 12.99
N ASP A 13 -7.53 9.28 13.91
CA ASP A 13 -7.15 10.68 13.69
C ASP A 13 -5.61 10.82 13.66
N PRO A 14 -5.01 10.98 12.46
CA PRO A 14 -3.57 11.15 12.30
C PRO A 14 -3.03 12.40 13.02
N VAL A 15 -3.84 13.45 13.18
CA VAL A 15 -3.40 14.70 13.81
C VAL A 15 -3.34 14.54 15.33
N SER A 16 -4.35 13.92 15.93
CA SER A 16 -4.33 13.62 17.37
C SER A 16 -3.22 12.61 17.70
N TRP A 17 -3.09 11.55 16.90
CA TRP A 17 -1.98 10.59 17.04
C TRP A 17 -0.59 11.25 16.95
N ALA A 18 -0.40 12.18 16.02
CA ALA A 18 0.88 12.88 15.85
C ALA A 18 1.21 13.80 17.04
N LYS A 19 0.22 14.35 17.75
CA LYS A 19 0.44 15.18 18.95
C LYS A 19 0.92 14.37 20.14
N GLU A 20 0.44 13.13 20.26
CA GLU A 20 0.77 12.22 21.36
C GLU A 20 2.09 11.48 21.12
N SER A 21 2.56 11.44 19.88
CA SER A 21 3.76 10.69 19.48
C SER A 21 5.05 11.50 19.65
N GLU A 22 6.11 10.84 20.14
CA GLU A 22 7.45 11.43 20.30
C GLU A 22 8.26 11.46 18.98
N PHE A 23 7.70 12.01 17.91
CA PHE A 23 8.44 12.15 16.65
C PHE A 23 9.48 13.27 16.74
N LEU A 24 10.70 12.96 16.29
CA LEU A 24 11.79 13.94 16.13
C LEU A 24 11.40 15.07 15.14
N CYS A 25 10.57 14.78 14.14
CA CYS A 25 10.05 15.76 13.19
C CYS A 25 8.52 15.85 13.29
N LYS A 26 8.03 16.73 14.16
CA LYS A 26 6.58 16.91 14.41
C LYS A 26 5.80 17.41 13.19
N GLU A 27 6.46 18.08 12.25
CA GLU A 27 5.84 18.60 11.02
C GLU A 27 5.47 17.50 10.03
N ILE A 28 6.26 16.42 10.00
CA ILE A 28 6.05 15.28 9.08
C ILE A 28 5.18 14.19 9.72
N ALA A 29 5.10 14.15 11.05
CA ALA A 29 4.36 13.13 11.79
C ALA A 29 2.90 12.93 11.30
N PRO A 30 2.06 13.96 11.10
CA PRO A 30 0.69 13.75 10.61
C PRO A 30 0.64 13.05 9.24
N LEU A 31 1.54 13.41 8.32
CA LEU A 31 1.63 12.80 6.99
C LEU A 31 2.05 11.33 7.08
N ILE A 32 2.99 11.00 7.96
CA ILE A 32 3.37 9.60 8.21
C ILE A 32 2.17 8.82 8.77
N GLY A 33 1.43 9.40 9.71
CA GLY A 33 0.20 8.81 10.24
C GLY A 33 -0.82 8.51 9.13
N GLN A 34 -1.02 9.46 8.21
CA GLN A 34 -1.90 9.29 7.05
C GLN A 34 -1.41 8.19 6.10
N ILE A 35 -0.12 8.16 5.78
CA ILE A 35 0.48 7.12 4.91
C ILE A 35 0.24 5.74 5.51
N PHE A 36 0.55 5.55 6.79
CA PHE A 36 0.38 4.25 7.45
C PHE A 36 -1.09 3.88 7.63
N HIS A 37 -1.95 4.83 7.95
CA HIS A 37 -3.40 4.59 8.03
C HIS A 37 -3.98 4.14 6.70
N ALA A 38 -3.70 4.86 5.60
CA ALA A 38 -4.13 4.47 4.26
C ALA A 38 -3.55 3.10 3.84
N ALA A 39 -2.30 2.81 4.19
CA ALA A 39 -1.68 1.50 3.96
C ALA A 39 -2.39 0.39 4.72
N VAL A 40 -2.78 0.59 5.98
CA VAL A 40 -3.53 -0.41 6.76
C VAL A 40 -4.92 -0.61 6.18
N CYS A 41 -5.63 0.46 5.80
CA CYS A 41 -6.94 0.34 5.16
C CYS A 41 -6.87 -0.50 3.88
N LEU A 42 -5.89 -0.21 3.00
CA LEU A 42 -5.70 -0.97 1.77
C LEU A 42 -5.25 -2.41 2.04
N PHE A 43 -4.35 -2.63 3.00
CA PHE A 43 -3.95 -3.96 3.42
C PHE A 43 -5.14 -4.79 3.93
N CYS A 44 -6.01 -4.20 4.75
CA CYS A 44 -7.25 -4.85 5.20
C CYS A 44 -8.18 -5.17 4.02
N THR A 45 -8.31 -4.28 3.04
CA THR A 45 -9.05 -4.56 1.80
C THR A 45 -8.48 -5.80 1.09
N LEU A 46 -7.16 -5.91 0.98
CA LEU A 46 -6.46 -7.00 0.28
C LEU A 46 -6.44 -8.35 1.01
N THR A 47 -6.67 -8.38 2.32
CA THR A 47 -6.53 -9.59 3.16
C THR A 47 -7.85 -10.07 3.76
N MET A 48 -8.84 -9.19 3.93
CA MET A 48 -10.12 -9.55 4.53
C MET A 48 -11.08 -10.13 3.48
N PRO A 49 -12.05 -10.96 3.90
CA PRO A 49 -13.07 -11.47 2.99
C PRO A 49 -13.83 -10.31 2.29
N ARG A 50 -13.91 -10.34 0.96
CA ARG A 50 -14.52 -9.27 0.14
C ARG A 50 -15.90 -8.81 0.62
N ARG A 51 -16.73 -9.76 1.06
CA ARG A 51 -18.07 -9.47 1.64
C ARG A 51 -18.02 -8.58 2.88
N ALA A 52 -17.00 -8.74 3.72
CA ALA A 52 -16.83 -7.96 4.94
C ALA A 52 -16.32 -6.56 4.62
N VAL A 53 -15.40 -6.45 3.66
CA VAL A 53 -14.90 -5.17 3.12
C VAL A 53 -16.06 -4.36 2.52
N LEU A 54 -16.83 -4.95 1.59
CA LEU A 54 -17.96 -4.27 0.96
C LEU A 54 -19.05 -3.86 1.96
N ALA A 55 -19.28 -4.64 3.02
CA ALA A 55 -20.20 -4.27 4.07
C ALA A 55 -19.69 -3.10 4.94
N ALA A 56 -18.37 -2.99 5.13
CA ALA A 56 -17.75 -1.91 5.89
C ALA A 56 -17.69 -0.58 5.10
N TYR A 57 -17.53 -0.66 3.77
CA TYR A 57 -17.42 0.48 2.85
C TYR A 57 -18.65 0.65 1.95
N ALA A 58 -19.82 0.18 2.40
CA ALA A 58 -21.04 0.12 1.58
C ALA A 58 -21.50 1.48 1.03
N SER A 59 -21.12 2.58 1.70
CA SER A 59 -21.42 3.95 1.28
C SER A 59 -20.38 4.56 0.32
N GLU A 60 -19.20 3.96 0.19
CA GLU A 60 -18.02 4.58 -0.43
C GLU A 60 -17.66 3.96 -1.78
N ALA A 61 -18.05 2.72 -2.04
CA ALA A 61 -17.66 2.03 -3.27
C ALA A 61 -18.79 1.23 -3.92
N THR A 62 -18.86 1.33 -5.24
CA THR A 62 -19.78 0.56 -6.10
C THR A 62 -19.33 -0.88 -6.31
N SER A 63 -18.02 -1.15 -6.20
CA SER A 63 -17.44 -2.49 -6.31
C SER A 63 -16.14 -2.60 -5.51
N TYR A 64 -15.68 -3.82 -5.27
CA TYR A 64 -14.42 -4.09 -4.57
C TYR A 64 -13.22 -3.54 -5.37
N GLN A 65 -13.26 -3.67 -6.69
CA GLN A 65 -12.24 -3.16 -7.60
C GLN A 65 -12.17 -1.63 -7.54
N ALA A 66 -13.32 -0.95 -7.54
CA ALA A 66 -13.37 0.51 -7.41
C ALA A 66 -12.81 0.99 -6.07
N LEU A 67 -13.14 0.30 -4.97
CA LEU A 67 -12.58 0.59 -3.64
C LEU A 67 -11.05 0.43 -3.62
N ARG A 68 -10.56 -0.72 -4.12
CA ARG A 68 -9.12 -1.03 -4.18
C ARG A 68 -8.37 0.01 -5.01
N ALA A 69 -8.91 0.40 -6.18
CA ALA A 69 -8.31 1.42 -7.05
C ALA A 69 -8.28 2.80 -6.36
N SER A 70 -9.36 3.19 -5.69
CA SER A 70 -9.41 4.46 -4.93
C SER A 70 -8.36 4.48 -3.81
N GLN A 71 -8.37 3.46 -2.95
CA GLN A 71 -7.41 3.38 -1.83
C GLN A 71 -5.96 3.29 -2.31
N ARG A 72 -5.70 2.60 -3.43
CA ARG A 72 -4.38 2.56 -4.07
C ARG A 72 -3.91 3.96 -4.50
N ARG A 73 -4.79 4.74 -5.15
CA ARG A 73 -4.48 6.11 -5.56
C ARG A 73 -4.20 7.04 -4.40
N ASP A 74 -5.05 6.98 -3.38
CA ASP A 74 -4.93 7.83 -2.19
C ASP A 74 -3.59 7.56 -1.49
N LEU A 75 -3.26 6.28 -1.28
CA LEU A 75 -1.98 5.90 -0.68
C LEU A 75 -0.78 6.27 -1.54
N LEU A 76 -0.85 6.06 -2.86
CA LEU A 76 0.23 6.44 -3.78
C LEU A 76 0.48 7.96 -3.74
N GLY A 77 -0.58 8.77 -3.68
CA GLY A 77 -0.49 10.22 -3.53
C GLY A 77 0.23 10.63 -2.26
N LEU A 78 -0.17 10.05 -1.12
CA LEU A 78 0.45 10.29 0.19
C LEU A 78 1.93 9.85 0.22
N ILE A 79 2.27 8.72 -0.39
CA ILE A 79 3.66 8.24 -0.48
C ILE A 79 4.52 9.21 -1.30
N LYS A 80 4.03 9.67 -2.46
CA LYS A 80 4.74 10.65 -3.29
C LYS A 80 4.97 11.96 -2.54
N GLU A 81 3.97 12.45 -1.81
CA GLU A 81 4.13 13.62 -0.95
C GLU A 81 5.15 13.36 0.17
N GLY A 82 5.07 12.21 0.83
CA GLY A 82 5.99 11.81 1.89
C GLY A 82 7.44 11.78 1.43
N LEU A 83 7.73 11.08 0.33
CA LEU A 83 9.09 10.97 -0.22
C LEU A 83 9.70 12.32 -0.58
N SER A 84 8.89 13.28 -1.05
CA SER A 84 9.36 14.64 -1.32
C SER A 84 9.84 15.38 -0.07
N LYS A 85 9.41 14.95 1.12
CA LYS A 85 9.70 15.57 2.42
C LYS A 85 10.75 14.81 3.24
N VAL A 86 10.75 13.48 3.24
CA VAL A 86 11.65 12.66 4.09
C VAL A 86 12.91 12.15 3.39
N GLY A 87 12.99 12.25 2.05
CA GLY A 87 14.20 11.94 1.26
C GLY A 87 14.69 10.49 1.29
N PHE A 88 14.13 9.63 2.15
CA PHE A 88 14.56 8.26 2.35
C PHE A 88 13.37 7.30 2.51
N ALA A 89 13.25 6.35 1.58
CA ALA A 89 12.09 5.49 1.44
C ALA A 89 11.96 4.38 2.50
N ASN A 90 13.02 4.04 3.26
CA ASN A 90 13.00 2.87 4.15
C ASN A 90 11.94 2.97 5.27
N SER A 91 11.65 4.17 5.78
CA SER A 91 10.65 4.35 6.84
C SER A 91 9.21 4.13 6.36
N ILE A 92 9.00 4.12 5.04
CA ILE A 92 7.69 3.89 4.40
C ILE A 92 7.75 2.75 3.37
N SER A 93 8.72 1.85 3.48
CA SER A 93 8.88 0.70 2.59
C SER A 93 7.67 -0.23 2.61
N TRP A 94 7.08 -0.47 3.79
CA TRP A 94 5.87 -1.29 3.90
C TRP A 94 4.66 -0.67 3.20
N PRO A 95 4.30 0.62 3.39
CA PRO A 95 3.31 1.30 2.55
C PRO A 95 3.55 1.18 1.03
N ILE A 96 4.81 1.31 0.58
CA ILE A 96 5.18 1.13 -0.83
C ILE A 96 4.87 -0.29 -1.31
N ILE A 97 5.17 -1.31 -0.50
CA ILE A 97 4.85 -2.71 -0.80
C ILE A 97 3.34 -2.94 -0.88
N VAL A 98 2.56 -2.35 0.03
CA VAL A 98 1.08 -2.47 0.02
C VAL A 98 0.50 -1.92 -1.27
N VAL A 99 0.97 -0.75 -1.73
CA VAL A 99 0.60 -0.22 -3.06
C VAL A 99 1.02 -1.17 -4.17
N GLY A 100 2.23 -1.74 -4.10
CA GLY A 100 2.71 -2.71 -5.08
C GLY A 100 1.80 -3.94 -5.21
N VAL A 101 1.34 -4.51 -4.10
CA VAL A 101 0.38 -5.63 -4.12
C VAL A 101 -0.99 -5.18 -4.62
N ALA A 102 -1.44 -3.97 -4.25
CA ALA A 102 -2.68 -3.40 -4.77
C ALA A 102 -2.66 -3.17 -6.29
N SER A 103 -1.48 -3.13 -6.90
CA SER A 103 -1.26 -3.09 -8.34
C SER A 103 -1.18 -4.47 -9.02
N GLY A 104 -1.44 -5.56 -8.31
CA GLY A 104 -1.61 -6.88 -8.95
C GLY A 104 -2.90 -6.92 -9.78
N THR A 105 -2.82 -7.32 -11.04
CA THR A 105 -3.97 -7.40 -11.95
C THR A 105 -3.83 -8.57 -12.91
N ALA A 106 -4.95 -9.20 -13.29
CA ALA A 106 -4.95 -10.24 -14.31
C ALA A 106 -4.75 -9.59 -15.69
N HIS A 107 -3.54 -9.70 -16.24
CA HIS A 107 -3.13 -9.00 -17.47
C HIS A 107 -4.07 -9.24 -18.67
N ASP A 108 -4.61 -10.45 -18.81
CA ASP A 108 -5.48 -10.81 -19.94
C ASP A 108 -6.87 -10.16 -19.87
N GLU A 109 -7.38 -9.89 -18.66
CA GLU A 109 -8.68 -9.25 -18.45
C GLU A 109 -8.55 -7.72 -18.34
N ALA A 110 -7.37 -7.22 -17.96
CA ALA A 110 -7.15 -5.84 -17.61
C ALA A 110 -6.70 -4.92 -18.75
N GLN A 111 -6.24 -5.43 -19.90
CA GLN A 111 -5.79 -4.57 -21.02
C GLN A 111 -6.85 -3.59 -21.55
N GLY A 112 -8.14 -3.86 -21.31
CA GLY A 112 -9.26 -2.97 -21.64
C GLY A 112 -9.75 -2.09 -20.49
N ASP A 113 -9.19 -2.23 -19.28
CA ASP A 113 -9.60 -1.46 -18.11
C ASP A 113 -8.96 -0.05 -18.15
N PRO A 114 -9.76 1.02 -17.98
CA PRO A 114 -9.24 2.38 -17.84
C PRO A 114 -8.13 2.55 -16.78
N ASP A 115 -8.12 1.70 -15.74
CA ASP A 115 -7.15 1.75 -14.65
C ASP A 115 -5.81 1.03 -14.96
N TYR A 116 -5.73 0.27 -16.06
CA TYR A 116 -4.58 -0.59 -16.33
C TYR A 116 -3.27 0.19 -16.52
N GLN A 117 -3.33 1.32 -17.23
CA GLN A 117 -2.17 2.17 -17.42
C GLN A 117 -1.67 2.74 -16.08
N GLU A 118 -2.59 3.14 -15.21
CA GLU A 118 -2.29 3.66 -13.88
C GLU A 118 -1.67 2.57 -12.97
N VAL A 119 -2.14 1.34 -13.11
CA VAL A 119 -1.55 0.17 -12.44
C VAL A 119 -0.09 -0.04 -12.87
N LEU A 120 0.21 0.01 -14.17
CA LEU A 120 1.58 -0.14 -14.67
C LEU A 120 2.50 0.99 -14.19
N GLU A 121 2.01 2.23 -14.20
CA GLU A 121 2.74 3.38 -13.67
C GLU A 121 3.02 3.23 -12.17
N THR A 122 2.05 2.68 -11.44
CA THR A 122 2.21 2.39 -10.02
C THR A 122 3.27 1.28 -9.79
N GLN A 123 3.25 0.21 -10.58
CA GLN A 123 4.27 -0.85 -10.50
C GLN A 123 5.67 -0.31 -10.79
N ALA A 124 5.82 0.50 -11.84
CA ALA A 124 7.09 1.13 -12.20
C ALA A 124 7.61 2.05 -11.08
N PHE A 125 6.72 2.85 -10.48
CA PHE A 125 7.07 3.69 -9.34
C PHE A 125 7.53 2.87 -8.14
N VAL A 126 6.79 1.81 -7.76
CA VAL A 126 7.15 0.93 -6.64
C VAL A 126 8.51 0.27 -6.88
N GLU A 127 8.76 -0.19 -8.11
CA GLU A 127 10.05 -0.76 -8.50
C GLU A 127 11.19 0.24 -8.34
N GLU A 128 11.02 1.46 -8.84
CA GLU A 128 12.01 2.52 -8.71
C GLU A 128 12.34 2.81 -7.25
N GLN A 129 11.31 2.95 -6.40
CA GLN A 129 11.51 3.29 -4.99
C GLN A 129 12.17 2.16 -4.19
N LEU A 130 11.77 0.90 -4.41
CA LEU A 130 12.38 -0.25 -3.73
C LEU A 130 13.82 -0.49 -4.20
N PHE A 131 14.09 -0.29 -5.49
CA PHE A 131 15.44 -0.38 -6.04
C PHE A 131 16.34 0.74 -5.48
N ALA A 132 15.86 1.99 -5.47
CA ALA A 132 16.59 3.11 -4.87
C ALA A 132 16.86 2.88 -3.37
N ALA A 133 15.88 2.34 -2.64
CA ALA A 133 16.01 1.98 -1.23
C ALA A 133 17.06 0.87 -1.02
N TRP A 134 17.13 -0.14 -1.91
CA TRP A 134 18.16 -1.17 -1.89
C TRP A 134 19.56 -0.63 -2.20
N MET A 135 19.68 0.31 -3.14
CA MET A 135 20.97 0.90 -3.53
C MET A 135 21.56 1.84 -2.47
N HIS A 136 20.83 2.16 -1.42
CA HIS A 136 21.30 3.06 -0.38
C HIS A 136 22.39 2.39 0.50
N PRO A 137 23.45 3.11 0.93
CA PRO A 137 24.59 2.50 1.63
C PRO A 137 24.28 1.76 2.94
N ILE A 138 23.13 2.04 3.56
CA ILE A 138 22.67 1.42 4.81
C ILE A 138 21.43 0.52 4.61
N ALA A 139 21.16 0.11 3.36
CA ALA A 139 20.00 -0.68 3.03
C ALA A 139 20.08 -2.13 3.53
N HIS A 140 18.92 -2.71 3.83
CA HIS A 140 18.78 -4.14 4.07
C HIS A 140 18.51 -4.87 2.75
N VAL A 141 19.01 -6.10 2.61
CA VAL A 141 18.72 -6.98 1.46
C VAL A 141 17.24 -7.28 1.28
N ALA A 142 16.45 -7.11 2.35
CA ALA A 142 15.01 -7.30 2.34
C ALA A 142 14.30 -6.50 1.23
N ASN A 143 14.71 -5.25 0.96
CA ASN A 143 14.09 -4.44 -0.10
C ASN A 143 14.23 -5.08 -1.49
N TYR A 144 15.38 -5.71 -1.76
CA TYR A 144 15.64 -6.41 -3.02
C TYR A 144 14.79 -7.68 -3.13
N LEU A 145 14.75 -8.50 -2.08
CA LEU A 145 13.93 -9.74 -2.05
C LEU A 145 12.44 -9.44 -2.19
N LEU A 146 11.97 -8.36 -1.57
CA LEU A 146 10.57 -7.90 -1.68
C LEU A 146 10.26 -7.41 -3.09
N LEU A 147 11.19 -6.70 -3.74
CA LEU A 147 11.05 -6.30 -5.14
C LEU A 147 10.98 -7.52 -6.08
N GLU A 148 11.80 -8.54 -5.88
CA GLU A 148 11.74 -9.76 -6.69
C GLU A 148 10.39 -10.49 -6.52
N LYS A 149 9.89 -10.59 -5.28
CA LYS A 149 8.56 -11.16 -5.02
C LYS A 149 7.45 -10.39 -5.74
N LEU A 150 7.47 -9.05 -5.67
CA LEU A 150 6.47 -8.21 -6.35
C LEU A 150 6.52 -8.39 -7.87
N ARG A 151 7.71 -8.46 -8.48
CA ARG A 151 7.85 -8.71 -9.93
C ARG A 151 7.26 -10.06 -10.35
N LEU A 152 7.50 -11.11 -9.57
CA LEU A 152 6.92 -12.42 -9.82
C LEU A 152 5.40 -12.40 -9.66
N PHE A 153 4.91 -11.73 -8.61
CA PHE A 153 3.50 -11.55 -8.36
C PHE A 153 2.79 -10.80 -9.50
N TRP A 154 3.33 -9.66 -9.96
CA TRP A 154 2.75 -8.90 -11.07
C TRP A 154 2.65 -9.75 -12.34
N ARG A 155 3.72 -10.48 -12.70
CA ARG A 155 3.72 -11.38 -13.86
C ARG A 155 2.71 -12.53 -13.76
N SER A 156 2.35 -12.93 -12.55
CA SER A 156 1.43 -14.05 -12.33
C SER A 156 -0.04 -13.71 -12.61
N GLY A 157 -0.38 -12.42 -12.71
CA GLY A 157 -1.76 -11.96 -12.87
C GLY A 157 -2.62 -12.04 -11.60
N LYS A 158 -2.03 -12.43 -10.47
CA LYS A 158 -2.72 -12.55 -9.18
C LYS A 158 -2.99 -11.18 -8.56
N VAL A 159 -3.95 -11.14 -7.62
CA VAL A 159 -4.49 -9.86 -7.09
C VAL A 159 -4.58 -9.79 -5.57
N GLU A 160 -4.43 -10.92 -4.87
CA GLU A 160 -4.62 -10.98 -3.41
C GLU A 160 -3.29 -10.86 -2.67
N TRP A 161 -3.33 -10.46 -1.39
CA TRP A 161 -2.12 -10.31 -0.59
C TRP A 161 -1.40 -11.65 -0.37
N ASP A 162 -2.16 -12.67 -0.01
CA ASP A 162 -1.63 -14.00 0.29
C ASP A 162 -1.04 -14.68 -0.94
N ASP A 163 -1.45 -14.26 -2.13
CA ASP A 163 -0.86 -14.69 -3.41
C ASP A 163 0.58 -14.19 -3.62
N CYS A 164 0.92 -13.04 -3.05
CA CYS A 164 2.27 -12.45 -3.09
C CYS A 164 3.12 -12.93 -1.91
N PHE A 165 2.51 -13.09 -0.74
CA PHE A 165 3.19 -13.40 0.52
C PHE A 165 2.69 -14.71 1.17
N TYR A 166 2.62 -15.79 0.39
CA TYR A 166 2.22 -17.12 0.86
C TYR A 166 3.26 -17.82 1.76
N GLU A 167 4.53 -17.41 1.64
CA GLU A 167 5.65 -17.92 2.44
C GLU A 167 6.36 -16.78 3.16
N ALA A 168 6.84 -17.07 4.38
CA ALA A 168 7.68 -16.14 5.13
C ALA A 168 8.91 -15.74 4.30
N SER A 169 9.02 -14.46 3.98
CA SER A 169 10.23 -13.92 3.36
C SER A 169 11.33 -13.86 4.41
N ALA A 170 12.54 -14.34 4.10
CA ALA A 170 13.70 -14.14 4.96
C ALA A 170 13.92 -12.63 5.15
N CYS A 171 13.89 -12.17 6.40
CA CYS A 171 14.21 -10.79 6.76
C CYS A 171 15.70 -10.57 6.72
#